data_AF-A0A0S8KHG1-F1
#
_entry.id   AF-A0A0S8KHG1-F1
#
_cell.length_a   1.000
_cell.length_b   1.000
_cell.length_c   1.000
_cell.angle_alpha   90.00
_cell.angle_beta   90.00
_cell.angle_gamma   90.00
#
_symmetry.space_group_name_H-M   'P 1'
#
loop_
_entity.id
_entity.type
_entity.pdbx_description
1 polymer ?
#
loop_
_entity_poly.entity_id
_entity_poly.type
_entity_poly.pdbx_seq_one_letter_code
_entity_poly.pdbx_strand_id
1 'polypeptide(L)'
;MKEGRILSALLGLALILLGASYLVIQFIPGLAAWVRPAFWWPAIIIGFGGFFVLAGLLSGAHGLAIPGCIIAGIGTILFWQNATGNWASWAYVWTLIPGFVGMGVLLSSLFSGKVGEAIAGGGMLMVISLVLFAIFGGLFGGLRLIGVYWPVLLILAGILWLLGTLFAVLRR
;
A
#
# COMPACT_ATOMS: atom_id res chain seq x y z
N MET A 1 6.39 4.97 35.18
CA MET A 1 4.95 4.83 35.53
C MET A 1 4.10 6.07 35.26
N LYS A 2 4.54 7.31 35.55
CA LYS A 2 3.74 8.54 35.28
C LYS A 2 3.49 8.81 33.79
N GLU A 3 4.50 8.59 32.95
CA GLU A 3 4.48 8.88 31.51
C GLU A 3 3.45 8.03 30.74
N GLY A 4 3.35 6.74 31.10
CA GLY A 4 2.32 5.85 30.55
C GLY A 4 0.89 6.31 30.85
N ARG A 5 0.61 6.87 32.04
CA ARG A 5 -0.72 7.39 32.39
C ARG A 5 -1.10 8.66 31.63
N ILE A 6 -0.12 9.53 31.35
CA ILE A 6 -0.35 10.75 30.55
C ILE A 6 -0.68 10.36 29.11
N LEU A 7 0.06 9.41 28.53
CA LEU A 7 -0.25 8.88 27.20
C LEU A 7 -1.65 8.27 27.14
N SER A 8 -2.05 7.48 28.14
CA SER A 8 -3.42 6.93 28.20
C SER A 8 -4.49 8.00 28.25
N ALA A 9 -4.29 9.05 29.07
CA ALA A 9 -5.22 10.16 29.18
C ALA A 9 -5.32 10.99 27.89
N LEU A 10 -4.17 11.25 27.23
CA LEU A 10 -4.13 11.95 25.95
C LEU A 10 -4.81 11.15 24.83
N LEU A 11 -4.60 9.83 24.79
CA LEU A 11 -5.28 8.94 23.86
C LEU A 11 -6.80 8.91 24.12
N GLY A 12 -7.21 8.83 25.38
CA GLY A 12 -8.62 8.89 25.77
C GLY A 12 -9.27 10.21 25.35
N LEU A 13 -8.61 11.34 25.63
CA LEU A 13 -9.08 12.66 25.21
C LEU A 13 -9.15 12.78 23.68
N ALA A 14 -8.13 12.29 22.96
CA ALA A 14 -8.13 12.29 21.51
C ALA A 14 -9.32 11.48 20.96
N LEU A 15 -9.58 10.29 21.50
CA LEU A 15 -10.74 9.46 21.12
C LEU A 15 -12.07 10.16 21.39
N ILE A 16 -12.21 10.85 22.53
CA ILE A 16 -13.42 11.63 22.87
C ILE A 16 -13.64 12.75 21.84
N LEU A 17 -12.60 13.53 21.54
CA LEU A 17 -12.69 14.63 20.57
C LEU A 17 -13.00 14.12 19.16
N LEU A 18 -12.37 13.02 18.75
CA LEU A 18 -12.59 12.38 17.45
C LEU A 18 -14.04 11.86 17.37
N GLY A 19 -14.53 11.18 18.40
CA GLY A 19 -15.91 10.71 18.48
C GLY A 19 -16.93 11.85 18.49
N ALA A 20 -16.71 12.90 19.28
CA ALA A 20 -17.58 14.08 19.33
C ALA A 20 -17.65 14.80 17.98
N SER A 21 -16.52 14.96 17.29
CA SER A 21 -16.48 15.59 15.96
C SER A 21 -17.28 14.78 14.92
N TYR A 22 -17.14 13.44 14.92
CA TYR A 22 -17.94 12.57 14.05
C TYR A 22 -19.43 12.67 14.37
N LEU A 23 -19.79 12.74 15.65
CA LEU A 23 -21.17 12.90 16.10
C LEU A 23 -21.76 14.21 15.55
N VAL A 24 -21.07 15.33 15.71
CA VAL A 24 -21.49 16.64 15.16
C VAL A 24 -21.69 16.58 13.64
N ILE A 25 -20.77 15.96 12.91
CA ILE A 25 -20.86 15.83 11.45
C ILE A 25 -22.07 14.98 11.03
N GLN A 26 -22.45 13.96 11.81
CA GLN A 26 -23.63 13.14 11.52
C GLN A 26 -24.96 13.88 11.76
N PHE A 27 -25.03 14.73 12.78
CA PHE A 27 -26.25 15.47 13.14
C PHE A 27 -26.44 16.79 12.37
N ILE A 28 -25.41 17.31 11.71
CA ILE A 28 -25.45 18.56 10.93
C ILE A 28 -25.16 18.27 9.44
N PRO A 29 -26.19 18.04 8.60
CA PRO A 29 -26.02 17.67 7.19
C PRO A 29 -25.21 18.68 6.38
N GLY A 30 -25.32 19.97 6.72
CA GLY A 30 -24.54 21.03 6.10
C GLY A 30 -23.04 20.80 6.25
N LEU A 31 -22.56 20.44 7.45
CA LEU A 31 -21.15 20.18 7.72
C LEU A 31 -20.63 18.94 6.98
N ALA A 32 -21.44 17.87 6.92
CA ALA A 32 -21.10 16.65 6.19
C ALA A 32 -20.90 16.88 4.69
N ALA A 33 -21.70 17.78 4.09
CA ALA A 33 -21.58 18.13 2.68
C ALA A 33 -20.26 18.84 2.35
N TRP A 34 -19.75 19.68 3.25
CA TRP A 34 -18.47 20.37 3.09
C TRP A 34 -17.27 19.45 3.33
N VAL A 35 -17.30 18.66 4.39
CA VAL A 35 -16.15 17.81 4.80
C VAL A 35 -16.06 16.52 3.97
N ARG A 36 -17.19 16.03 3.45
CA ARG A 36 -17.34 14.73 2.77
C ARG A 36 -16.49 13.61 3.41
N PRO A 37 -16.68 13.29 4.71
CA PRO A 37 -15.85 12.31 5.42
C PRO A 37 -15.84 10.94 4.74
N ALA A 38 -16.98 10.56 4.15
CA ALA A 38 -17.13 9.33 3.38
C ALA A 38 -16.18 9.25 2.17
N PHE A 39 -15.73 10.38 1.62
CA PHE A 39 -14.77 10.43 0.51
C PHE A 39 -13.31 10.37 1.00
N TRP A 40 -12.99 11.14 2.04
CA TRP A 40 -11.60 11.42 2.43
C TRP A 40 -10.96 10.44 3.42
N TRP A 41 -11.74 9.56 4.06
CA TRP A 41 -11.19 8.62 5.05
C TRP A 41 -9.99 7.78 4.54
N PRO A 42 -9.88 7.36 3.26
CA PRO A 42 -8.69 6.63 2.81
C PRO A 42 -7.43 7.49 2.78
N ALA A 43 -7.56 8.81 2.62
CA ALA A 43 -6.42 9.73 2.63
C ALA A 43 -5.74 9.77 4.00
N ILE A 44 -6.48 9.53 5.09
CA ILE A 44 -5.93 9.40 6.44
C ILE A 44 -4.99 8.18 6.49
N ILE A 45 -5.39 7.06 5.89
CA ILE A 45 -4.58 5.84 5.81
C ILE A 45 -3.30 6.11 5.01
N ILE A 46 -3.40 6.79 3.86
CA ILE A 46 -2.24 7.21 3.07
C ILE A 46 -1.30 8.08 3.92
N GLY A 47 -1.85 9.05 4.66
CA GLY A 47 -1.10 9.92 5.56
C GLY A 47 -0.34 9.15 6.63
N PHE A 48 -0.97 8.16 7.27
CA PHE A 48 -0.28 7.28 8.23
C PHE A 48 0.84 6.47 7.57
N GLY A 49 0.61 5.91 6.37
CA GLY A 49 1.65 5.20 5.64
C GLY A 49 2.85 6.10 5.30
N GLY A 50 2.57 7.31 4.80
CA GLY A 50 3.58 8.33 4.55
C GLY A 50 4.35 8.74 5.81
N PHE A 51 3.66 8.88 6.94
CA PHE A 51 4.30 9.15 8.23
C PHE A 51 5.29 8.05 8.61
N PHE A 52 4.96 6.77 8.44
CA PHE A 52 5.88 5.66 8.72
C PHE A 52 7.12 5.68 7.81
N VAL A 53 6.95 5.96 6.52
CA VAL A 53 8.07 6.09 5.58
C VAL A 53 8.99 7.26 5.98
N LEU A 54 8.40 8.42 6.27
CA LEU A 54 9.14 9.61 6.70
C LEU A 54 9.84 9.40 8.04
N ALA A 55 9.15 8.79 9.02
CA ALA A 55 9.73 8.45 10.31
C ALA A 55 10.91 7.47 10.15
N GLY A 56 10.78 6.46 9.28
CA GLY A 56 11.86 5.52 8.96
C GLY A 56 13.09 6.19 8.36
N LEU A 57 12.87 7.15 7.46
CA LEU A 57 13.93 7.94 6.86
C LEU A 57 14.64 8.85 7.89
N LEU A 58 13.87 9.59 8.68
CA LEU A 58 14.41 10.60 9.60
C LEU A 58 15.05 10.02 10.86
N SER A 59 14.55 8.88 11.36
CA SER A 59 15.06 8.23 12.57
C SER A 59 16.20 7.24 12.31
N GLY A 60 16.47 6.91 11.05
CA GLY A 60 17.37 5.81 10.67
C GLY A 60 16.77 4.41 10.86
N ALA A 61 15.53 4.30 11.36
CA ALA A 61 14.78 3.05 11.41
C ALA A 61 14.19 2.68 10.04
N HIS A 62 15.07 2.48 9.05
CA HIS A 62 14.70 2.29 7.63
C HIS A 62 13.67 1.18 7.39
N GLY A 63 13.64 0.17 8.26
CA GLY A 63 12.64 -0.91 8.22
C GLY A 63 11.18 -0.42 8.31
N LEU A 64 10.92 0.77 8.85
CA LEU A 64 9.58 1.39 8.89
C LEU A 64 9.03 1.72 7.49
N ALA A 65 9.88 1.78 6.47
CA ALA A 65 9.42 1.94 5.08
C ALA A 65 8.55 0.76 4.62
N ILE A 66 8.73 -0.44 5.17
CA ILE A 66 7.93 -1.64 4.85
C ILE A 66 6.47 -1.47 5.28
N PRO A 67 6.14 -1.34 6.59
CA PRO A 67 4.77 -1.09 7.00
C PRO A 67 4.22 0.23 6.42
N GLY A 68 5.06 1.27 6.24
CA GLY A 68 4.65 2.52 5.62
C GLY A 68 4.13 2.36 4.18
N CYS A 69 4.83 1.59 3.35
CA CYS A 69 4.40 1.31 1.97
C CYS A 69 3.15 0.45 1.91
N ILE A 70 3.01 -0.55 2.80
CA ILE A 70 1.81 -1.38 2.87
C ILE A 70 0.59 -0.51 3.20
N ILE A 71 0.69 0.30 4.26
CA ILE A 71 -0.40 1.17 4.71
C ILE A 71 -0.73 2.21 3.63
N ALA A 72 0.27 2.88 3.07
CA ALA A 72 0.06 3.87 2.02
C ALA A 72 -0.56 3.25 0.77
N GLY A 73 -0.05 2.11 0.32
CA GLY A 73 -0.57 1.39 -0.84
C GLY A 73 -2.01 0.92 -0.68
N ILE A 74 -2.36 0.35 0.48
CA ILE A 74 -3.75 0.00 0.81
C ILE A 74 -4.62 1.26 0.84
N GLY A 75 -4.15 2.34 1.46
CA GLY A 75 -4.84 3.63 1.46
C GLY A 75 -5.10 4.15 0.04
N THR A 76 -4.15 4.00 -0.87
CA THR A 76 -4.30 4.38 -2.29
C THR A 76 -5.32 3.51 -3.01
N ILE A 77 -5.33 2.20 -2.80
CA ILE A 77 -6.36 1.30 -3.34
C ILE A 77 -7.75 1.75 -2.88
N LEU A 78 -7.90 1.96 -1.56
CA LEU A 78 -9.16 2.36 -0.95
C LEU A 78 -9.60 3.73 -1.45
N PHE A 79 -8.67 4.68 -1.61
CA PHE A 79 -8.96 6.00 -2.16
C PHE A 79 -9.52 5.90 -3.57
N TRP A 80 -8.86 5.11 -4.43
CA TRP A 80 -9.30 4.90 -5.81
C TRP A 80 -10.65 4.18 -5.89
N GLN A 81 -10.86 3.13 -5.09
CA GLN A 81 -12.13 2.40 -5.04
C GLN A 81 -13.28 3.28 -4.56
N ASN A 82 -13.01 4.11 -3.54
CA ASN A 82 -13.99 5.02 -2.98
C ASN A 82 -14.33 6.16 -3.97
N ALA A 83 -13.35 6.65 -4.74
CA ALA A 83 -13.56 7.67 -5.75
C ALA A 83 -14.29 7.14 -7.01
N THR A 84 -14.04 5.90 -7.41
CA THR A 84 -14.64 5.29 -8.61
C THR A 84 -15.92 4.51 -8.32
N GLY A 85 -16.19 4.17 -7.06
CA GLY A 85 -17.23 3.23 -6.66
C GLY A 85 -16.96 1.77 -7.03
N ASN A 86 -15.80 1.46 -7.62
CA ASN A 86 -15.46 0.11 -8.11
C ASN A 86 -14.95 -0.80 -6.97
N TRP A 87 -15.79 -1.08 -5.99
CA TRP A 87 -15.46 -1.97 -4.87
C TRP A 87 -15.28 -3.43 -5.28
N ALA A 88 -15.94 -3.85 -6.37
CA ALA A 88 -15.76 -5.18 -6.95
C ALA A 88 -14.30 -5.46 -7.37
N SER A 89 -13.53 -4.41 -7.65
CA SER A 89 -12.09 -4.53 -7.93
C SER A 89 -11.30 -5.16 -6.79
N TRP A 90 -11.82 -5.17 -5.56
CA TRP A 90 -11.20 -5.86 -4.44
C TRP A 90 -10.95 -7.34 -4.72
N ALA A 91 -11.67 -7.98 -5.64
CA ALA A 91 -11.42 -9.35 -6.05
C ALA A 91 -10.00 -9.60 -6.60
N TYR A 92 -9.33 -8.55 -7.11
CA TYR A 92 -8.00 -8.68 -7.71
C TYR A 92 -6.98 -7.64 -7.22
N VAL A 93 -7.40 -6.42 -6.84
CA VAL A 93 -6.46 -5.33 -6.46
C VAL A 93 -5.71 -5.63 -5.16
N TRP A 94 -6.25 -6.46 -4.26
CA TRP A 94 -5.56 -6.88 -3.02
C TRP A 94 -4.23 -7.60 -3.28
N THR A 95 -4.10 -8.24 -4.46
CA THR A 95 -2.87 -8.92 -4.86
C THR A 95 -1.70 -7.96 -5.08
N LEU A 96 -1.92 -6.64 -5.07
CA LEU A 96 -0.91 -5.59 -5.06
C LEU A 96 -0.17 -5.45 -3.72
N ILE A 97 -0.71 -6.02 -2.62
CA ILE A 97 -0.15 -5.88 -1.27
C ILE A 97 1.30 -6.40 -1.17
N PRO A 98 1.65 -7.60 -1.68
CA PRO A 98 3.05 -8.04 -1.73
C PRO A 98 3.95 -7.08 -2.50
N GLY A 99 3.44 -6.41 -3.54
CA GLY A 99 4.18 -5.39 -4.28
C GLY A 99 4.48 -4.16 -3.43
N PHE A 100 3.56 -3.76 -2.55
CA PHE A 100 3.81 -2.72 -1.55
C PHE A 100 4.85 -3.14 -0.52
N VAL A 101 4.87 -4.41 -0.11
CA VAL A 101 5.97 -4.96 0.71
C VAL A 101 7.29 -4.82 -0.04
N GLY A 102 7.33 -5.21 -1.31
CA GLY A 102 8.49 -5.06 -2.18
C GLY A 102 8.99 -3.62 -2.29
N MET A 103 8.07 -2.65 -2.45
CA MET A 103 8.40 -1.21 -2.47
C MET A 103 9.03 -0.77 -1.15
N GLY A 104 8.47 -1.23 -0.04
CA GLY A 104 9.00 -0.94 1.28
C GLY A 104 10.40 -1.52 1.51
N VAL A 105 10.66 -2.74 1.02
CA VAL A 105 12.00 -3.35 1.05
C VAL A 105 12.97 -2.52 0.22
N LEU A 106 12.60 -2.14 -1.00
CA LEU A 106 13.45 -1.27 -1.84
C LEU A 106 13.77 0.06 -1.18
N LEU A 107 12.77 0.74 -0.61
CA LEU A 107 12.96 2.02 0.07
C LEU A 107 13.82 1.87 1.33
N SER A 108 13.59 0.84 2.14
CA SER A 108 14.41 0.54 3.32
C SER A 108 15.88 0.30 2.94
N SER A 109 16.13 -0.48 1.89
CA SER A 109 17.47 -0.73 1.39
C SER A 109 18.12 0.50 0.77
N LEU A 110 17.35 1.36 0.10
CA LEU A 110 17.83 2.63 -0.44
C LEU A 110 18.26 3.57 0.69
N PHE A 111 17.42 3.73 1.72
CA PHE A 111 17.73 4.59 2.86
C PHE A 111 18.94 4.08 3.66
N SER A 112 19.15 2.76 3.71
CA SER A 112 20.31 2.15 4.37
C SER A 112 21.57 2.04 3.51
N GLY A 113 21.55 2.51 2.25
CA GLY A 113 22.69 2.45 1.32
C GLY A 113 23.04 1.05 0.81
N LYS A 114 22.19 0.04 1.06
CA LYS A 114 22.41 -1.38 0.69
C LYS A 114 21.64 -1.78 -0.58
N VAL A 115 21.92 -1.09 -1.68
CA VAL A 115 21.15 -1.21 -2.93
C VAL A 115 21.25 -2.62 -3.57
N GLY A 116 22.37 -3.33 -3.37
CA GLY A 116 22.61 -4.65 -3.96
C GLY A 116 21.65 -5.75 -3.47
N GLU A 117 21.28 -5.73 -2.19
CA GLU A 117 20.33 -6.68 -1.58
C GLU A 117 18.87 -6.28 -1.82
N ALA A 118 18.63 -5.01 -2.15
CA ALA A 118 17.30 -4.43 -2.38
C ALA A 118 16.58 -5.08 -3.56
N ILE A 119 17.28 -5.19 -4.69
CA ILE A 119 16.69 -5.54 -5.98
C ILE A 119 16.25 -7.02 -5.99
N ALA A 120 17.03 -7.90 -5.36
CA ALA A 120 16.74 -9.34 -5.35
C ALA A 120 15.49 -9.69 -4.53
N GLY A 121 15.32 -9.09 -3.35
CA GLY A 121 14.18 -9.37 -2.46
C GLY A 121 12.92 -8.57 -2.79
N GLY A 122 13.06 -7.23 -2.90
CA GLY A 122 11.92 -6.33 -3.11
C GLY A 122 11.35 -6.40 -4.52
N GLY A 123 12.21 -6.52 -5.53
CA GLY A 123 11.80 -6.63 -6.93
C GLY A 123 11.00 -7.90 -7.22
N MET A 124 11.38 -9.04 -6.63
CA MET A 124 10.67 -10.29 -6.81
C MET A 124 9.23 -10.21 -6.28
N LEU A 125 9.03 -9.58 -5.12
CA LEU A 125 7.69 -9.37 -4.55
C LEU A 125 6.81 -8.50 -5.45
N MET A 126 7.37 -7.47 -6.09
CA MET A 126 6.63 -6.66 -7.06
C MET A 126 6.22 -7.47 -8.28
N VAL A 127 7.12 -8.28 -8.83
CA VAL A 127 6.82 -9.13 -9.98
C VAL A 127 5.72 -10.13 -9.64
N ILE A 128 5.84 -10.83 -8.51
CA ILE A 128 4.82 -11.77 -8.03
C ILE A 128 3.47 -11.06 -7.89
N SER A 129 3.48 -9.87 -7.30
CA SER A 129 2.28 -9.08 -7.08
C SER A 129 1.61 -8.63 -8.38
N LEU A 130 2.38 -8.18 -9.37
CA LEU A 130 1.88 -7.83 -10.70
C LEU A 130 1.34 -9.04 -11.46
N VAL A 131 2.02 -10.18 -11.34
CA VAL A 131 1.58 -11.45 -11.93
C VAL A 131 0.24 -11.89 -11.34
N LEU A 132 0.11 -11.87 -10.01
CA LEU A 132 -1.15 -12.20 -9.33
C LEU A 132 -2.26 -11.20 -9.70
N PHE A 133 -1.94 -9.91 -9.78
CA PHE A 133 -2.89 -8.89 -10.22
C PHE A 133 -3.39 -9.13 -11.63
N ALA A 134 -2.51 -9.52 -12.56
CA ALA A 134 -2.87 -9.88 -13.92
C ALA A 134 -3.77 -11.14 -13.97
N ILE A 135 -3.41 -12.20 -13.23
CA ILE A 135 -4.20 -13.43 -13.14
C ILE A 135 -5.60 -13.12 -12.61
N PHE A 136 -5.70 -12.52 -11.42
CA PHE A 136 -6.98 -12.28 -10.77
C PHE A 136 -7.79 -11.21 -11.52
N GLY A 137 -7.15 -10.17 -12.03
CA GLY A 137 -7.81 -9.12 -12.81
C GLY A 137 -8.36 -9.64 -14.14
N GLY A 138 -7.70 -10.62 -14.76
CA GLY A 138 -8.18 -11.35 -15.93
C GLY A 138 -9.35 -12.27 -15.61
N LEU A 139 -9.25 -13.06 -14.55
CA LEU A 139 -10.29 -14.02 -14.13
C LEU A 139 -11.59 -13.34 -13.68
N PHE A 140 -11.50 -12.26 -12.91
CA PHE A 140 -12.64 -11.56 -12.32
C PHE A 140 -13.13 -10.37 -13.17
N GLY A 141 -12.67 -10.24 -14.42
CA GLY A 141 -13.18 -9.26 -15.38
C GLY A 141 -12.82 -7.80 -15.10
N GLY A 142 -11.87 -7.55 -14.20
CA GLY A 142 -11.37 -6.22 -13.85
C GLY A 142 -10.60 -5.54 -14.99
N LEU A 143 -9.92 -6.34 -15.80
CA LEU A 143 -9.07 -5.87 -16.89
C LEU A 143 -9.77 -6.02 -18.25
N ARG A 144 -10.93 -5.39 -18.45
CA ARG A 144 -11.68 -5.46 -19.73
C ARG A 144 -10.83 -5.17 -20.98
N LEU A 145 -9.80 -4.33 -20.86
CA LEU A 145 -8.83 -4.02 -21.93
C LEU A 145 -7.75 -5.11 -22.15
N ILE A 146 -7.43 -5.90 -21.12
CA ILE A 146 -6.45 -7.00 -21.22
C ILE A 146 -7.17 -8.31 -21.57
N GLY A 147 -8.44 -8.48 -21.19
CA GLY A 147 -9.35 -9.52 -21.69
C GLY A 147 -8.71 -10.91 -21.75
N VAL A 148 -8.78 -11.55 -22.92
CA VAL A 148 -8.18 -12.86 -23.24
C VAL A 148 -6.64 -12.88 -23.17
N TYR A 149 -5.98 -11.72 -23.22
CA TYR A 149 -4.52 -11.59 -23.36
C TYR A 149 -3.76 -11.51 -22.04
N TRP A 150 -4.43 -11.61 -20.88
CA TRP A 150 -3.76 -11.66 -19.59
C TRP A 150 -2.66 -12.74 -19.48
N PRO A 151 -2.73 -13.92 -20.17
CA PRO A 151 -1.65 -14.90 -20.16
C PRO A 151 -0.33 -14.39 -20.77
N VAL A 152 -0.37 -13.35 -21.63
CA VAL A 152 0.85 -12.74 -22.20
C VAL A 152 1.73 -12.13 -21.10
N LEU A 153 1.12 -11.57 -20.05
CA LEU A 153 1.84 -11.02 -18.91
C LEU A 153 2.59 -12.12 -18.14
N LEU A 154 2.03 -13.32 -18.05
CA LEU A 154 2.72 -14.48 -17.46
C LEU A 154 3.91 -14.91 -18.31
N ILE A 155 3.75 -14.93 -19.64
CA ILE A 155 4.83 -15.28 -20.56
C ILE A 155 5.98 -14.28 -20.44
N LEU A 156 5.68 -12.98 -20.45
CA LEU A 156 6.70 -11.93 -20.28
C LEU A 156 7.39 -12.01 -18.91
N ALA A 157 6.62 -12.22 -17.83
CA ALA A 157 7.19 -12.41 -16.50
C ALA A 157 8.12 -13.64 -16.45
N GLY A 158 7.72 -14.75 -17.06
CA GLY A 158 8.53 -15.96 -17.19
C GLY A 158 9.81 -15.73 -17.99
N ILE A 159 9.74 -15.02 -19.12
CA ILE A 159 10.90 -14.66 -19.94
C ILE A 159 11.88 -13.77 -19.16
N LEU A 160 11.38 -12.73 -18.48
CA LEU A 160 12.22 -11.86 -17.66
C LEU A 160 12.92 -12.64 -16.54
N TRP A 161 12.24 -13.61 -15.94
CA TRP A 161 12.81 -14.45 -14.89
C TRP A 161 13.88 -15.40 -15.44
N LEU A 162 13.64 -16.02 -16.60
CA LEU A 162 14.62 -16.87 -17.29
C LEU A 162 15.86 -16.09 -17.72
N LEU A 163 15.70 -14.86 -18.21
CA LEU A 163 16.83 -14.00 -18.56
C LEU A 163 17.63 -13.64 -17.31
N GLY A 164 16.96 -13.26 -16.21
CA GLY A 164 17.61 -12.95 -14.94
C GLY A 164 18.44 -14.11 -14.39
N THR A 165 17.92 -15.34 -14.46
CA THR A 165 18.68 -16.54 -14.05
C THR A 165 19.83 -16.83 -15.00
N LEU A 166 19.65 -16.69 -16.31
CA LEU A 166 20.71 -16.88 -17.29
C LEU A 166 21.88 -15.91 -17.07
N PHE A 167 21.59 -14.62 -16.81
CA PHE A 167 22.60 -13.62 -16.49
C PHE A 167 23.32 -13.89 -15.16
N ALA A 168 22.61 -14.45 -14.17
CA ALA A 168 23.22 -14.84 -12.90
C ALA A 168 24.16 -16.05 -13.05
N VAL A 169 23.83 -16.99 -13.94
CA VAL A 169 24.68 -18.15 -14.27
C VAL A 169 25.92 -17.70 -15.06
N LEU A 170 25.76 -16.82 -16.05
CA LEU A 170 26.87 -16.31 -16.88
C LEU A 170 27.86 -15.40 -16.13
N ARG A 171 27.50 -14.91 -14.93
CA ARG A 171 28.37 -14.12 -14.05
C ARG A 171 29.21 -14.95 -13.08
N ARG A 172 29.01 -16.27 -13.03
CA ARG A 172 29.85 -17.21 -12.27
C ARG A 172 30.90 -17.82 -13.17
#